data_AF-A0A2T2ZH20-F1
#
_entry.id   AF-A0A2T2ZH20-F1
#
_cell.length_a   1.000
_cell.length_b   1.000
_cell.length_c   1.000
_cell.angle_alpha   90.00
_cell.angle_beta   90.00
_cell.angle_gamma   90.00
#
_symmetry.space_group_name_H-M   'P 1'
#
loop_
_entity.id
_entity.type
_entity.pdbx_description
1 polymer ?
#
loop_
_entity_poly.entity_id
_entity_poly.type
_entity_poly.pdbx_seq_one_letter_code
_entity_poly.pdbx_strand_id
1 'polypeptide(L)'
;MNELSGFPSAELQFDRDAGVVGSTDNLLGLATDPAVTDLMVVSHGWNNDMSEARQLYSNLAASLRTVLDSGAVPGLAGRSIGIAGVLWPSKKFAETDLIPGGAAAAASPIDAGRLLAQIEELRDLFPDAAAQQTLDAASALVPTLQDKSSARAAFADHLRSLLDRAAADPEDASTDLFTQQGGTIMDRLAVPVSLAPPRETAGGAAALGPAADASRGTVGGAAGLGSLLGGVMGAARSLLNFTTYYEMKTRSGRIGEHGLAPVIAQAHRTRPELRVHLVGHSFGGRLVSATAKALPDEDSLSTLTLLQAAFSHYGFAENWTPGQSGFFRNVVSDKKVAGPVLITDTANDLAVGIAYAIASRIAGQVAAAVGDADDIYGGMGRNGAQKTPEAISAQLLDTGGQYTWKARALHNLLADRFITGHSDVTGLQVAYALLSALSTT
;
A
#
# COMPACT_ATOMS: atom_id res chain seq x y z
N MET A 1 2.19 -20.86 -23.01
CA MET A 1 1.79 -19.63 -22.31
C MET A 1 0.49 -19.90 -21.61
N ASN A 2 0.34 -19.44 -20.37
CA ASN A 2 -0.93 -19.49 -19.66
C ASN A 2 -1.78 -18.29 -20.09
N GLU A 3 -3.10 -18.39 -19.97
CA GLU A 3 -4.01 -17.26 -20.24
C GLU A 3 -4.65 -16.78 -18.94
N LEU A 4 -4.73 -15.46 -18.78
CA LEU A 4 -5.46 -14.80 -17.70
C LEU A 4 -6.54 -13.93 -18.34
N SER A 5 -7.80 -14.37 -18.31
CA SER A 5 -8.93 -13.66 -18.95
C SER A 5 -8.68 -13.32 -20.44
N GLY A 6 -8.02 -14.22 -21.18
CA GLY A 6 -7.69 -14.06 -22.60
C GLY A 6 -6.42 -13.24 -22.90
N PHE A 7 -5.66 -12.85 -21.87
CA PHE A 7 -4.33 -12.25 -22.04
C PHE A 7 -3.24 -13.33 -21.92
N PRO A 8 -2.22 -13.33 -22.80
CA PRO A 8 -0.98 -14.08 -22.56
C PRO A 8 -0.41 -13.72 -21.19
N SER A 9 -0.06 -14.71 -20.38
CA SER A 9 0.30 -14.47 -18.98
C SER A 9 1.44 -15.33 -18.46
N ALA A 10 2.11 -14.80 -17.44
CA ALA A 10 3.18 -15.43 -16.69
C ALA A 10 3.09 -15.06 -15.20
N GLU A 11 3.72 -15.86 -14.34
CA GLU A 11 3.95 -15.53 -12.93
C GLU A 11 5.44 -15.48 -12.66
N LEU A 12 5.86 -14.58 -11.77
CA LEU A 12 7.21 -14.54 -11.21
C LEU A 12 7.10 -14.48 -9.69
N GLN A 13 7.67 -15.48 -9.02
CA GLN A 13 7.65 -15.57 -7.57
C GLN A 13 9.02 -15.20 -6.97
N PHE A 14 8.99 -14.44 -5.89
CA PHE A 14 10.15 -14.14 -5.04
C PHE A 14 9.99 -14.74 -3.65
N ASP A 15 11.12 -15.06 -3.02
CA ASP A 15 11.19 -15.31 -1.59
C ASP A 15 11.32 -13.99 -0.80
N ARG A 16 11.47 -14.09 0.52
CA ARG A 16 11.57 -12.93 1.43
C ARG A 16 12.83 -12.10 1.24
N ASP A 17 13.85 -12.65 0.60
CA ASP A 17 15.16 -12.03 0.40
C ASP A 17 15.35 -11.53 -1.04
N ALA A 18 14.25 -11.44 -1.80
CA ALA A 18 14.23 -11.10 -3.23
C ALA A 18 14.88 -12.15 -4.14
N GLY A 19 15.11 -13.36 -3.64
CA GLY A 19 15.52 -14.50 -4.45
C GLY A 19 14.37 -14.98 -5.33
N VAL A 20 14.65 -15.29 -6.59
CA VAL A 20 13.64 -15.88 -7.50
C VAL A 20 13.34 -17.30 -7.06
N VAL A 21 12.06 -17.61 -6.85
CA VAL A 21 11.58 -18.97 -6.62
C VAL A 21 11.26 -19.60 -7.98
N GLY A 22 12.06 -20.57 -8.40
CA GLY A 22 11.95 -21.19 -9.72
C GLY A 22 12.82 -20.47 -10.76
N SER A 23 12.21 -19.88 -11.78
CA SER A 23 12.91 -19.24 -12.90
C SER A 23 12.18 -17.97 -13.38
N THR A 24 12.93 -17.04 -13.98
CA THR A 24 12.40 -15.85 -14.67
C THR A 24 11.97 -16.14 -16.12
N ASP A 25 12.23 -17.35 -16.64
CA ASP A 25 12.05 -17.70 -18.05
C ASP A 25 10.62 -17.47 -18.56
N ASN A 26 9.60 -17.70 -17.74
CA ASN A 26 8.20 -17.49 -18.16
C ASN A 26 7.89 -16.01 -18.39
N LEU A 27 8.35 -15.13 -17.48
CA LEU A 27 8.14 -13.69 -17.63
C LEU A 27 9.00 -13.15 -18.77
N LEU A 28 10.27 -13.54 -18.86
CA LEU A 28 11.15 -13.13 -19.96
C LEU A 28 10.66 -13.68 -21.31
N GLY A 29 10.13 -14.90 -21.35
CA GLY A 29 9.49 -15.49 -22.52
C GLY A 29 8.27 -14.68 -22.96
N LEU A 30 7.41 -14.27 -22.02
CA LEU A 30 6.28 -13.38 -22.30
C LEU A 30 6.76 -12.01 -22.81
N ALA A 31 7.78 -11.43 -22.18
CA ALA A 31 8.34 -10.14 -22.56
C ALA A 31 8.99 -10.18 -23.95
N THR A 32 9.58 -11.32 -24.32
CA THR A 32 10.29 -11.50 -25.61
C THR A 32 9.40 -12.00 -26.74
N ASP A 33 8.13 -12.35 -26.46
CA ASP A 33 7.17 -12.75 -27.48
C ASP A 33 6.85 -11.58 -28.43
N PRO A 34 7.18 -11.67 -29.74
CA PRO A 34 6.93 -10.58 -30.70
C PRO A 34 5.44 -10.24 -30.86
N ALA A 35 4.52 -11.12 -30.46
CA ALA A 35 3.10 -10.84 -30.44
C ALA A 35 2.67 -9.94 -29.27
N VAL A 36 3.50 -9.76 -28.24
CA VAL A 36 3.25 -8.85 -27.11
C VAL A 36 3.88 -7.49 -27.41
N THR A 37 3.07 -6.43 -27.40
CA THR A 37 3.50 -5.04 -27.56
C THR A 37 3.63 -4.32 -26.21
N ASP A 38 2.90 -4.81 -25.21
CA ASP A 38 2.74 -4.20 -23.89
C ASP A 38 2.85 -5.25 -22.81
N LEU A 39 3.84 -5.13 -21.92
CA LEU A 39 3.98 -5.97 -20.74
C LEU A 39 3.42 -5.23 -19.53
N MET A 40 2.28 -5.69 -19.02
CA MET A 40 1.70 -5.23 -17.76
C MET A 40 2.17 -6.15 -16.63
N VAL A 41 2.93 -5.60 -15.68
CA VAL A 41 3.40 -6.32 -14.50
C VAL A 41 2.59 -5.88 -13.28
N VAL A 42 1.92 -6.82 -12.63
CA VAL A 42 1.01 -6.56 -11.51
C VAL A 42 1.59 -7.14 -10.22
N SER A 43 1.61 -6.35 -9.15
CA SER A 43 2.06 -6.77 -7.82
C SER A 43 0.99 -6.53 -6.74
N HIS A 44 0.71 -7.57 -5.95
CA HIS A 44 -0.27 -7.57 -4.87
C HIS A 44 0.28 -6.92 -3.59
N GLY A 45 -0.64 -6.60 -2.69
CA GLY A 45 -0.38 -6.04 -1.36
C GLY A 45 -0.08 -7.04 -0.25
N TRP A 46 0.16 -6.48 0.94
CA TRP A 46 0.16 -7.19 2.22
C TRP A 46 -1.22 -7.82 2.49
N ASN A 47 -1.24 -8.86 3.32
CA ASN A 47 -2.40 -9.62 3.75
C ASN A 47 -2.99 -10.59 2.72
N ASN A 48 -2.33 -10.78 1.58
CA ASN A 48 -2.68 -11.82 0.63
C ASN A 48 -1.83 -13.08 0.86
N ASP A 49 -2.47 -14.24 0.86
CA ASP A 49 -1.79 -15.47 0.46
C ASP A 49 -1.62 -15.55 -1.07
N MET A 50 -0.90 -16.56 -1.54
CA MET A 50 -0.61 -16.72 -2.98
C MET A 50 -1.88 -17.00 -3.81
N SER A 51 -2.95 -17.52 -3.20
CA SER A 51 -4.24 -17.73 -3.86
C SER A 51 -5.02 -16.43 -3.97
N GLU A 52 -5.06 -15.63 -2.91
CA GLU A 52 -5.70 -14.31 -2.87
C GLU A 52 -5.02 -13.34 -3.84
N ALA A 53 -3.68 -13.37 -3.92
CA ALA A 53 -2.92 -12.62 -4.92
C ALA A 53 -3.36 -12.98 -6.36
N ARG A 54 -3.46 -14.27 -6.68
CA ARG A 54 -3.93 -14.74 -7.99
C ARG A 54 -5.38 -14.35 -8.27
N GLN A 55 -6.23 -14.37 -7.25
CA GLN A 55 -7.61 -13.93 -7.38
C GLN A 55 -7.69 -12.43 -7.72
N LEU A 56 -6.88 -11.59 -7.06
CA LEU A 56 -6.78 -10.16 -7.37
C LEU A 56 -6.36 -9.95 -8.82
N TYR A 57 -5.34 -10.68 -9.30
CA TYR A 57 -4.88 -10.60 -10.69
C TYR A 57 -5.95 -11.05 -11.68
N SER A 58 -6.64 -12.14 -11.38
CA SER A 58 -7.73 -12.67 -12.20
C SER A 58 -8.89 -11.68 -12.31
N ASN A 59 -9.28 -11.07 -11.19
CA ASN A 59 -10.36 -10.08 -11.15
C ASN A 59 -9.99 -8.82 -11.95
N LEU A 60 -8.78 -8.29 -11.75
CA LEU A 60 -8.31 -7.13 -12.51
C LEU A 60 -8.24 -7.44 -14.00
N ALA A 61 -7.69 -8.60 -14.39
CA ALA A 61 -7.63 -9.03 -15.78
C ALA A 61 -9.02 -9.20 -16.41
N ALA A 62 -10.00 -9.73 -15.68
CA ALA A 62 -11.38 -9.82 -16.14
C ALA A 62 -12.00 -8.42 -16.41
N SER A 63 -11.75 -7.46 -15.52
CA SER A 63 -12.18 -6.07 -15.73
C SER A 63 -11.48 -5.41 -16.91
N LEU A 64 -10.17 -5.61 -17.07
CA LEU A 64 -9.41 -5.12 -18.23
C LEU A 64 -9.97 -5.70 -19.54
N ARG A 65 -10.24 -7.00 -19.59
CA ARG A 65 -10.83 -7.67 -20.76
C ARG A 65 -12.20 -7.08 -21.10
N THR A 66 -13.06 -6.94 -20.09
CA THR A 66 -14.41 -6.35 -20.26
C THR A 66 -14.35 -4.94 -20.85
N VAL A 67 -13.45 -4.10 -20.34
CA VAL A 67 -13.28 -2.72 -20.85
C VAL A 67 -12.75 -2.72 -22.28
N LEU A 68 -11.75 -3.56 -22.62
CA LEU A 68 -11.24 -3.66 -23.98
C LEU A 68 -12.30 -4.15 -24.97
N ASP A 69 -13.09 -5.18 -24.60
CA ASP A 69 -14.15 -5.73 -25.46
C ASP A 69 -15.28 -4.74 -25.72
N SER A 70 -15.52 -3.81 -24.79
CA SER A 70 -16.50 -2.74 -24.98
C SER A 70 -16.08 -1.71 -26.03
N GLY A 71 -14.81 -1.68 -26.43
CA GLY A 71 -14.26 -0.66 -27.34
C GLY A 71 -14.06 0.72 -26.70
N ALA A 72 -14.16 0.83 -25.36
CA ALA A 72 -14.05 2.10 -24.64
C ALA A 72 -12.66 2.77 -24.75
N VAL A 73 -11.62 2.02 -25.14
CA VAL A 73 -10.24 2.53 -25.28
C VAL A 73 -9.71 2.27 -26.70
N PRO A 74 -10.19 3.02 -27.72
CA PRO A 74 -9.82 2.77 -29.12
C PRO A 74 -8.33 2.98 -29.40
N GLY A 75 -7.62 3.76 -28.58
CA GLY A 75 -6.18 3.98 -28.71
C GLY A 75 -5.31 2.73 -28.46
N LEU A 76 -5.89 1.63 -27.97
CA LEU A 76 -5.23 0.34 -27.84
C LEU A 76 -5.53 -0.64 -28.98
N ALA A 77 -6.29 -0.21 -30.00
CA ALA A 77 -6.56 -1.06 -31.16
C ALA A 77 -5.25 -1.50 -31.83
N GLY A 78 -5.08 -2.82 -32.02
CA GLY A 78 -3.88 -3.41 -32.60
C GLY A 78 -2.70 -3.62 -31.63
N ARG A 79 -2.83 -3.22 -30.36
CA ARG A 79 -1.90 -3.59 -29.29
C ARG A 79 -2.29 -4.92 -28.66
N SER A 80 -1.29 -5.63 -28.17
CA SER A 80 -1.42 -6.93 -27.52
C SER A 80 -0.73 -6.87 -26.17
N ILE A 81 -1.53 -7.05 -25.11
CA ILE A 81 -1.10 -6.91 -23.72
C ILE A 81 -0.81 -8.29 -23.14
N GLY A 82 0.42 -8.50 -22.67
CA GLY A 82 0.79 -9.62 -21.82
C GLY A 82 0.74 -9.22 -20.34
N ILE A 83 0.23 -10.09 -19.47
CA ILE A 83 0.13 -9.83 -18.02
C ILE A 83 1.08 -10.74 -17.23
N ALA A 84 2.00 -10.14 -16.48
CA ALA A 84 2.86 -10.84 -15.55
C ALA A 84 2.46 -10.55 -14.10
N GLY A 85 2.07 -11.59 -13.34
CA GLY A 85 1.78 -11.48 -11.91
C GLY A 85 3.03 -11.71 -11.06
N VAL A 86 3.34 -10.78 -10.15
CA VAL A 86 4.45 -10.91 -9.19
C VAL A 86 3.94 -11.49 -7.89
N LEU A 87 4.51 -12.59 -7.43
CA LEU A 87 4.13 -13.26 -6.19
C LEU A 87 5.26 -13.10 -5.15
N TRP A 88 4.92 -12.70 -3.94
CA TRP A 88 5.92 -12.51 -2.88
C TRP A 88 5.32 -12.77 -1.50
N PRO A 89 6.12 -13.18 -0.49
CA PRO A 89 5.58 -13.56 0.81
C PRO A 89 5.08 -12.34 1.59
N SER A 90 3.79 -12.07 1.46
CA SER A 90 3.10 -10.89 2.01
C SER A 90 2.08 -11.22 3.10
N LYS A 91 2.26 -12.38 3.78
CA LYS A 91 1.46 -13.01 4.86
C LYS A 91 0.08 -12.44 5.21
N LYS A 92 -0.91 -13.34 5.30
CA LYS A 92 -2.25 -13.12 5.87
C LYS A 92 -2.22 -13.03 7.41
N PHE A 93 -2.72 -11.93 7.96
CA PHE A 93 -3.11 -11.75 9.36
C PHE A 93 -4.62 -11.97 9.47
N ALA A 94 -5.07 -12.56 10.58
CA ALA A 94 -6.49 -12.74 10.84
C ALA A 94 -7.16 -11.37 11.07
N GLU A 95 -7.71 -10.80 10.00
CA GLU A 95 -8.50 -9.55 9.98
C GLU A 95 -9.83 -9.71 10.72
N THR A 96 -9.82 -9.86 12.05
CA THR A 96 -11.09 -9.78 12.80
C THR A 96 -11.47 -8.33 13.10
N ASP A 97 -10.51 -7.38 13.04
CA ASP A 97 -10.73 -6.01 13.52
C ASP A 97 -10.53 -4.91 12.46
N LEU A 98 -10.21 -5.26 11.20
CA LEU A 98 -9.98 -4.30 10.10
C LEU A 98 -11.01 -4.38 8.97
N ILE A 99 -12.01 -5.27 9.07
CA ILE A 99 -13.13 -5.34 8.11
C ILE A 99 -14.13 -4.21 8.43
N PRO A 100 -14.27 -3.17 7.58
CA PRO A 100 -15.33 -2.19 7.72
C PRO A 100 -16.65 -2.90 7.33
N GLY A 101 -17.42 -3.32 8.33
CA GLY A 101 -18.70 -4.01 8.11
C GLY A 101 -19.10 -5.03 9.17
N GLY A 102 -18.18 -5.44 10.06
CA GLY A 102 -18.50 -6.29 11.19
C GLY A 102 -19.02 -5.48 12.37
N ALA A 103 -20.34 -5.26 12.47
CA ALA A 103 -20.99 -4.65 13.64
C ALA A 103 -20.81 -5.46 14.96
N ALA A 104 -19.95 -6.48 14.98
CA ALA A 104 -19.68 -7.37 16.10
C ALA A 104 -18.25 -7.27 16.68
N ALA A 105 -17.32 -6.50 16.08
CA ALA A 105 -15.95 -6.35 16.60
C ALA A 105 -15.75 -5.10 17.48
N ALA A 106 -16.73 -4.20 17.52
CA ALA A 106 -16.74 -3.12 18.50
C ALA A 106 -17.04 -3.71 19.90
N ALA A 107 -16.04 -3.68 20.78
CA ALA A 107 -16.10 -3.93 22.24
C ALA A 107 -15.66 -5.30 22.81
N SER A 108 -14.76 -6.06 22.15
CA SER A 108 -13.95 -7.04 22.89
C SER A 108 -12.69 -6.36 23.46
N PRO A 109 -12.43 -6.41 24.79
CA PRO A 109 -11.18 -5.92 25.35
C PRO A 109 -9.99 -6.63 24.69
N ILE A 110 -8.93 -5.90 24.33
CA ILE A 110 -7.67 -6.54 23.97
C ILE A 110 -7.11 -7.15 25.25
N ASP A 111 -7.10 -8.48 25.32
CA ASP A 111 -6.54 -9.24 26.44
C ASP A 111 -5.16 -9.83 26.10
N ALA A 112 -4.53 -10.43 27.10
CA ALA A 112 -3.23 -11.07 26.95
C ALA A 112 -3.25 -12.22 25.93
N GLY A 113 -4.37 -12.95 25.85
CA GLY A 113 -4.52 -14.09 24.93
C GLY A 113 -4.45 -13.65 23.46
N ARG A 114 -5.13 -12.55 23.12
CA ARG A 114 -5.07 -11.96 21.77
C ARG A 114 -3.66 -11.48 21.40
N LEU A 115 -2.94 -10.84 22.33
CA LEU A 115 -1.56 -10.41 22.08
C LEU A 115 -0.63 -11.61 21.87
N LEU A 116 -0.77 -12.67 22.66
CA LEU A 116 0.01 -13.90 22.50
C LEU A 116 -0.25 -14.56 21.14
N ALA A 117 -1.52 -14.62 20.71
CA ALA A 117 -1.87 -15.14 19.38
C ALA A 117 -1.22 -14.30 18.26
N GLN A 118 -1.21 -12.96 18.39
CA GLN A 118 -0.53 -12.10 17.43
C GLN A 118 0.98 -12.29 17.40
N ILE A 119 1.62 -12.52 18.56
CA ILE A 119 3.07 -12.83 18.61
C ILE A 119 3.35 -14.17 17.94
N GLU A 120 2.48 -15.17 18.11
CA GLU A 120 2.59 -16.45 17.41
C GLU A 120 2.51 -16.25 15.89
N GLU A 121 1.61 -15.38 15.42
CA GLU A 121 1.53 -15.00 14.01
C GLU A 121 2.82 -14.30 13.51
N LEU A 122 3.59 -13.61 14.35
CA LEU A 122 4.88 -13.03 13.92
C LEU A 122 5.97 -14.09 13.68
N ARG A 123 5.84 -15.30 14.21
CA ARG A 123 6.91 -16.31 14.11
C ARG A 123 7.23 -16.71 12.67
N ASP A 124 6.24 -16.85 11.80
CA ASP A 124 6.52 -17.17 10.39
C ASP A 124 7.16 -15.98 9.64
N LEU A 125 6.99 -14.75 10.13
CA LEU A 125 7.66 -13.59 9.55
C LEU A 125 9.14 -13.54 9.93
N PHE A 126 9.48 -14.01 11.14
CA PHE A 126 10.83 -14.01 11.67
C PHE A 126 11.26 -15.43 12.10
N PRO A 127 11.44 -16.37 11.16
CA PRO A 127 11.63 -17.79 11.48
C PRO A 127 13.02 -18.13 12.04
N ASP A 128 13.98 -17.20 12.00
CA ASP A 128 15.35 -17.47 12.44
C ASP A 128 15.42 -17.65 13.97
N ALA A 129 16.29 -18.56 14.44
CA ALA A 129 16.30 -18.98 15.84
C ALA A 129 16.46 -17.83 16.86
N ALA A 130 17.27 -16.82 16.54
CA ALA A 130 17.44 -15.65 17.39
C ALA A 130 16.17 -14.78 17.48
N ALA A 131 15.44 -14.66 16.37
CA ALA A 131 14.17 -13.96 16.34
C ALA A 131 13.08 -14.74 17.11
N GLN A 132 13.06 -16.07 16.99
CA GLN A 132 12.17 -16.92 17.78
C GLN A 132 12.38 -16.75 19.29
N GLN A 133 13.64 -16.72 19.75
CA GLN A 133 13.98 -16.44 21.16
C GLN A 133 13.53 -15.03 21.59
N THR A 134 13.63 -14.06 20.69
CA THR A 134 13.15 -12.69 20.94
C THR A 134 11.62 -12.65 21.09
N LEU A 135 10.89 -13.40 20.26
CA LEU A 135 9.43 -13.53 20.35
C LEU A 135 8.99 -14.31 21.60
N ASP A 136 9.76 -15.31 22.04
CA ASP A 136 9.56 -15.99 23.33
C ASP A 136 9.69 -15.01 24.51
N ALA A 137 10.74 -14.19 24.49
CA ALA A 137 10.97 -13.17 25.51
C ALA A 137 9.85 -12.12 25.52
N ALA A 138 9.41 -11.64 24.34
CA ALA A 138 8.27 -10.73 24.23
C ALA A 138 6.98 -11.36 24.77
N SER A 139 6.71 -12.64 24.45
CA SER A 139 5.54 -13.38 24.93
C SER A 139 5.50 -13.49 26.45
N ALA A 140 6.65 -13.78 27.08
CA ALA A 140 6.76 -13.91 28.54
C ALA A 140 6.45 -12.61 29.29
N LEU A 141 6.58 -11.45 28.64
CA LEU A 141 6.29 -10.14 29.22
C LEU A 141 4.80 -9.79 29.21
N VAL A 142 4.03 -10.35 28.26
CA VAL A 142 2.61 -10.02 28.03
C VAL A 142 1.76 -10.02 29.31
N PRO A 143 1.84 -11.03 30.20
CA PRO A 143 1.02 -11.07 31.41
C PRO A 143 1.29 -9.93 32.41
N THR A 144 2.42 -9.25 32.29
CA THR A 144 2.87 -8.21 33.26
C THR A 144 2.91 -6.80 32.67
N LEU A 145 2.47 -6.62 31.42
CA LEU A 145 2.51 -5.32 30.74
C LEU A 145 1.72 -4.24 31.48
N GLN A 146 0.57 -4.59 32.05
CA GLN A 146 -0.28 -3.64 32.78
C GLN A 146 0.41 -3.13 34.06
N ASP A 147 1.12 -4.02 34.76
CA ASP A 147 1.64 -3.74 36.10
C ASP A 147 3.06 -3.17 36.10
N LYS A 148 3.88 -3.50 35.10
CA LYS A 148 5.33 -3.22 35.12
C LYS A 148 5.76 -2.35 33.94
N SER A 149 6.16 -1.10 34.24
CA SER A 149 6.76 -0.21 33.25
C SER A 149 8.02 -0.78 32.61
N SER A 150 8.83 -1.55 33.37
CA SER A 150 10.00 -2.26 32.84
C SER A 150 9.62 -3.35 31.84
N ALA A 151 8.49 -4.03 32.02
CA ALA A 151 8.00 -5.02 31.06
C ALA A 151 7.55 -4.36 29.76
N ARG A 152 6.91 -3.19 29.84
CA ARG A 152 6.54 -2.39 28.65
C ARG A 152 7.76 -1.96 27.85
N ALA A 153 8.78 -1.43 28.54
CA ALA A 153 10.02 -1.03 27.88
C ALA A 153 10.72 -2.22 27.20
N ALA A 154 10.90 -3.33 27.91
CA ALA A 154 11.53 -4.53 27.38
C ALA A 154 10.74 -5.14 26.21
N PHE A 155 9.40 -5.14 26.27
CA PHE A 155 8.55 -5.63 25.20
C PHE A 155 8.78 -4.83 23.90
N ALA A 156 8.80 -3.51 24.01
CA ALA A 156 9.09 -2.66 22.86
C ALA A 156 10.52 -2.84 22.33
N ASP A 157 11.49 -3.02 23.22
CA ASP A 157 12.88 -3.28 22.86
C ASP A 157 13.06 -4.61 22.12
N HIS A 158 12.38 -5.67 22.56
CA HIS A 158 12.38 -6.96 21.87
C HIS A 158 11.77 -6.83 20.46
N LEU A 159 10.58 -6.24 20.33
CA LEU A 159 9.92 -6.13 19.03
C LEU A 159 10.71 -5.28 18.02
N ARG A 160 11.29 -4.14 18.45
CA ARG A 160 12.10 -3.32 17.54
C ARG A 160 13.44 -3.97 17.20
N SER A 161 13.95 -4.90 18.02
CA SER A 161 15.19 -5.62 17.72
C SER A 161 15.05 -6.64 16.57
N LEU A 162 13.82 -7.03 16.23
CA LEU A 162 13.51 -7.88 15.09
C LEU A 162 13.63 -7.14 13.75
N LEU A 163 13.60 -5.81 13.77
CA LEU A 163 13.45 -4.97 12.58
C LEU A 163 14.80 -4.49 12.03
N ASP A 164 14.90 -4.42 10.71
CA ASP A 164 16.06 -3.87 10.02
C ASP A 164 16.18 -2.35 10.21
N ARG A 165 17.14 -1.91 11.03
CA ARG A 165 17.38 -0.49 11.30
C ARG A 165 17.81 0.31 10.06
N ALA A 166 18.38 -0.34 9.03
CA ALA A 166 18.84 0.34 7.83
C ALA A 166 17.67 0.82 6.95
N ALA A 167 16.48 0.24 7.11
CA ALA A 167 15.26 0.64 6.40
C ALA A 167 14.46 1.75 7.10
N ALA A 168 15.05 2.38 8.13
CA ALA A 168 14.39 3.42 8.91
C ALA A 168 14.19 4.66 8.04
N ASP A 169 12.99 5.22 8.12
CA ASP A 169 12.58 6.38 7.36
C ASP A 169 11.79 7.34 8.28
N PRO A 170 12.14 8.63 8.33
CA PRO A 170 11.35 9.65 9.03
C PRO A 170 9.92 9.83 8.49
N GLU A 171 9.64 9.50 7.22
CA GLU A 171 8.29 9.60 6.63
C GLU A 171 7.25 8.68 7.27
N ASP A 172 7.69 7.63 7.98
CA ASP A 172 6.81 6.66 8.64
C ASP A 172 7.11 6.48 10.14
N ALA A 173 7.82 7.44 10.73
CA ALA A 173 8.21 7.47 12.14
C ALA A 173 9.10 6.31 12.62
N SER A 174 9.63 5.49 11.72
CA SER A 174 10.52 4.40 12.15
C SER A 174 11.86 4.90 12.68
N THR A 175 12.34 6.08 12.27
CA THR A 175 13.46 6.75 12.93
C THR A 175 13.19 6.98 14.43
N ASP A 176 11.98 7.44 14.78
CA ASP A 176 11.56 7.61 16.17
C ASP A 176 11.44 6.28 16.91
N LEU A 177 10.91 5.23 16.26
CA LEU A 177 10.86 3.88 16.85
C LEU A 177 12.24 3.41 17.35
N PHE A 178 13.29 3.67 16.57
CA PHE A 178 14.65 3.21 16.88
C PHE A 178 15.43 4.13 17.81
N THR A 179 15.10 5.41 17.89
CA THR A 179 15.84 6.42 18.67
C THR A 179 15.23 6.69 20.04
N GLN A 180 13.92 6.53 20.20
CA GLN A 180 13.24 6.74 21.48
C GLN A 180 13.44 5.54 22.43
N GLN A 181 13.20 5.76 23.73
CA GLN A 181 13.19 4.68 24.72
C GLN A 181 11.94 3.81 24.54
N GLY A 182 12.06 2.48 24.72
CA GLY A 182 10.93 1.56 24.53
C GLY A 182 9.72 1.89 25.41
N GLY A 183 9.95 2.32 26.66
CA GLY A 183 8.88 2.80 27.55
C GLY A 183 8.14 4.01 26.98
N THR A 184 8.86 4.98 26.42
CA THR A 184 8.28 6.17 25.78
C THR A 184 7.41 5.80 24.57
N ILE A 185 7.84 4.83 23.75
CA ILE A 185 7.03 4.33 22.62
C ILE A 185 5.71 3.73 23.13
N MET A 186 5.77 2.90 24.17
CA MET A 186 4.57 2.29 24.75
C MET A 186 3.62 3.34 25.35
N ASP A 187 4.16 4.35 26.04
CA ASP A 187 3.35 5.41 26.63
C ASP A 187 2.67 6.27 25.55
N ARG A 188 3.38 6.58 24.45
CA ARG A 188 2.80 7.30 23.30
C ARG A 188 1.71 6.50 22.59
N LEU A 189 1.93 5.21 22.38
CA LEU A 189 0.97 4.31 21.73
C LEU A 189 -0.25 3.99 22.61
N ALA A 190 -0.17 4.19 23.93
CA ALA A 190 -1.30 4.01 24.83
C ALA A 190 -2.35 5.12 24.71
N VAL A 191 -2.02 6.23 24.03
CA VAL A 191 -2.94 7.35 23.79
C VAL A 191 -3.83 7.03 22.58
N PRO A 192 -5.18 7.03 22.72
CA PRO A 192 -6.08 6.81 21.60
C PRO A 192 -5.84 7.77 20.43
N VAL A 193 -6.07 7.27 19.22
CA VAL A 193 -6.06 8.08 17.98
C VAL A 193 -7.38 7.89 17.28
N SER A 194 -7.90 8.95 16.68
CA SER A 194 -8.97 8.87 15.69
C SER A 194 -8.41 9.27 14.34
N LEU A 195 -8.78 8.54 13.29
CA LEU A 195 -8.47 8.94 11.93
C LEU A 195 -9.26 10.20 11.56
N ALA A 196 -8.64 11.09 10.78
CA ALA A 196 -9.34 12.24 10.22
C ALA A 196 -10.54 11.77 9.37
N PRO A 197 -11.71 12.43 9.47
CA PRO A 197 -12.87 12.08 8.64
C PRO A 197 -12.56 12.29 7.15
N PRO A 198 -13.30 11.62 6.25
CA PRO A 198 -13.27 11.94 4.82
C PRO A 198 -13.48 13.45 4.59
N ARG A 199 -12.72 14.04 3.66
CA ARG A 199 -12.96 15.43 3.26
C ARG A 199 -14.34 15.52 2.62
N GLU A 200 -15.22 16.38 3.14
CA GLU A 200 -16.44 16.75 2.42
C GLU A 200 -16.03 17.48 1.13
N THR A 201 -16.43 16.96 -0.01
CA THR A 201 -16.19 17.61 -1.29
C THR A 201 -17.00 18.91 -1.34
N ALA A 202 -16.30 20.05 -1.35
CA ALA A 202 -16.92 21.35 -1.59
C ALA A 202 -17.40 21.41 -3.05
N GLY A 203 -18.63 20.96 -3.29
CA GLY A 203 -19.26 21.04 -4.62
C GLY A 203 -20.45 20.11 -4.74
N GLY A 204 -21.64 20.55 -4.30
CA GLY A 204 -22.88 19.84 -4.58
C GLY A 204 -24.06 20.03 -3.63
N ALA A 205 -24.00 20.91 -2.63
CA ALA A 205 -25.16 21.18 -1.76
C ALA A 205 -25.97 22.39 -2.27
N ALA A 206 -26.60 22.25 -3.43
CA ALA A 206 -27.62 23.19 -3.90
C ALA A 206 -28.75 22.46 -4.65
N ALA A 207 -29.27 21.38 -4.06
CA ALA A 207 -30.62 20.90 -4.31
C ALA A 207 -30.93 19.79 -3.30
N LEU A 208 -31.71 20.11 -2.27
CA LEU A 208 -32.84 19.33 -1.74
C LEU A 208 -33.33 20.09 -0.50
N GLY A 209 -34.51 20.68 -0.62
CA GLY A 209 -35.15 21.51 0.40
C GLY A 209 -35.60 20.73 1.64
N PRO A 210 -36.07 21.44 2.68
CA PRO A 210 -36.30 20.89 4.00
C PRO A 210 -37.68 20.25 4.09
N ALA A 211 -37.75 18.92 4.26
CA ALA A 211 -38.76 18.19 5.03
C ALA A 211 -38.77 16.71 4.62
N ALA A 212 -38.16 15.85 5.44
CA ALA A 212 -38.63 14.49 5.68
C ALA A 212 -37.88 13.89 6.89
N ASP A 213 -38.51 14.14 8.03
CA ASP A 213 -38.63 13.26 9.19
C ASP A 213 -37.41 12.93 10.09
N ALA A 214 -37.57 13.41 11.32
CA ALA A 214 -36.72 13.21 12.45
C ALA A 214 -37.02 11.85 13.10
N SER A 215 -36.17 10.87 12.85
CA SER A 215 -36.03 9.70 13.73
C SER A 215 -34.66 9.02 13.56
N ARG A 216 -33.59 9.76 13.83
CA ARG A 216 -32.30 9.15 14.17
C ARG A 216 -31.82 9.72 15.48
N GLY A 217 -31.96 8.91 16.52
CA GLY A 217 -31.43 9.19 17.85
C GLY A 217 -29.97 9.60 17.76
N THR A 218 -29.63 10.66 18.48
CA THR A 218 -28.28 11.12 18.74
C THR A 218 -27.50 10.02 19.47
N VAL A 219 -26.82 9.18 18.71
CA VAL A 219 -25.77 8.27 19.20
C VAL A 219 -24.44 8.90 18.82
N GLY A 220 -23.59 9.13 19.82
CA GLY A 220 -22.27 9.76 19.66
C GLY A 220 -21.42 9.06 18.59
N GLY A 221 -21.26 9.73 17.45
CA GLY A 221 -20.74 9.14 16.20
C GLY A 221 -19.23 9.19 15.99
N ALA A 222 -18.42 9.50 17.01
CA ALA A 222 -16.96 9.62 16.86
C ALA A 222 -16.16 8.40 17.36
N ALA A 223 -16.78 7.44 18.04
CA ALA A 223 -16.07 6.39 18.77
C ALA A 223 -15.98 5.02 18.04
N GLY A 224 -16.53 4.88 16.83
CA GLY A 224 -16.92 3.54 16.33
C GLY A 224 -16.17 2.94 15.14
N LEU A 225 -15.42 3.70 14.35
CA LEU A 225 -14.95 3.20 13.03
C LEU A 225 -13.45 3.40 12.74
N GLY A 226 -12.69 3.98 13.66
CA GLY A 226 -11.26 4.24 13.45
C GLY A 226 -10.49 4.63 14.71
N SER A 227 -11.02 4.29 15.90
CA SER A 227 -10.30 4.52 17.15
C SER A 227 -9.36 3.36 17.43
N LEU A 228 -8.05 3.63 17.40
CA LEU A 228 -7.07 2.71 17.97
C LEU A 228 -7.32 2.67 19.48
N LEU A 229 -7.70 1.50 20.00
CA LEU A 229 -7.99 1.27 21.41
C LEU A 229 -6.81 1.76 22.26
N GLY A 230 -7.07 2.66 23.21
CA GLY A 230 -6.06 3.16 24.12
C GLY A 230 -5.68 2.18 25.23
N GLY A 231 -4.74 2.59 26.07
CA GLY A 231 -4.22 1.81 27.19
C GLY A 231 -3.10 0.85 26.80
N VAL A 232 -2.55 0.16 27.80
CA VAL A 232 -1.31 -0.61 27.65
C VAL A 232 -1.44 -1.78 26.66
N MET A 233 -2.57 -2.50 26.67
CA MET A 233 -2.78 -3.63 25.75
C MET A 233 -2.98 -3.14 24.31
N GLY A 234 -3.64 -1.99 24.15
CA GLY A 234 -3.77 -1.30 22.86
C GLY A 234 -2.42 -0.82 22.32
N ALA A 235 -1.54 -0.32 23.21
CA ALA A 235 -0.18 0.06 22.84
C ALA A 235 0.64 -1.15 22.35
N ALA A 236 0.59 -2.26 23.07
CA ALA A 236 1.29 -3.50 22.70
C ALA A 236 0.81 -4.02 21.33
N ARG A 237 -0.51 -4.04 21.12
CA ARG A 237 -1.11 -4.40 19.83
C ARG A 237 -0.67 -3.47 18.70
N SER A 238 -0.71 -2.17 18.93
CA SER A 238 -0.31 -1.18 17.93
C SER A 238 1.15 -1.34 17.55
N LEU A 239 2.02 -1.68 18.51
CA LEU A 239 3.42 -1.96 18.24
C LEU A 239 3.61 -3.26 17.43
N LEU A 240 2.89 -4.34 17.74
CA LEU A 240 2.90 -5.58 16.94
C LEU A 240 2.44 -5.34 15.50
N ASN A 241 1.38 -4.54 15.32
CA ASN A 241 0.90 -4.13 13.99
C ASN A 241 1.97 -3.32 13.24
N PHE A 242 2.66 -2.39 13.94
CA PHE A 242 3.73 -1.60 13.33
C PHE A 242 4.96 -2.44 12.96
N THR A 243 5.35 -3.39 13.81
CA THR A 243 6.42 -4.37 13.52
C THR A 243 6.16 -5.09 12.21
N THR A 244 4.92 -5.54 12.02
CA THR A 244 4.50 -6.20 10.78
C THR A 244 4.54 -5.26 9.58
N TYR A 245 3.93 -4.07 9.72
CA TYR A 245 3.91 -3.05 8.67
C TYR A 245 5.33 -2.71 8.20
N TYR A 246 6.24 -2.51 9.14
CA TYR A 246 7.64 -2.17 8.86
C TYR A 246 8.37 -3.30 8.12
N GLU A 247 8.15 -4.55 8.53
CA GLU A 247 8.73 -5.71 7.85
C GLU A 247 8.21 -5.82 6.40
N MET A 248 6.90 -5.63 6.17
CA MET A 248 6.34 -5.62 4.82
C MET A 248 6.85 -4.46 3.96
N LYS A 249 6.99 -3.26 4.54
CA LYS A 249 7.60 -2.10 3.89
C LYS A 249 9.01 -2.38 3.40
N THR A 250 9.82 -2.99 4.27
CA THR A 250 11.21 -3.33 3.99
C THR A 250 11.28 -4.39 2.89
N ARG A 251 10.50 -5.46 3.04
CA ARG A 251 10.45 -6.58 2.09
C ARG A 251 9.97 -6.15 0.71
N SER A 252 8.88 -5.37 0.62
CA SER A 252 8.37 -4.89 -0.67
C SER A 252 9.42 -4.02 -1.39
N GLY A 253 10.16 -3.19 -0.65
CA GLY A 253 11.24 -2.38 -1.21
C GLY A 253 12.39 -3.24 -1.72
N ARG A 254 12.85 -4.20 -0.90
CA ARG A 254 13.91 -5.15 -1.25
C ARG A 254 13.58 -5.96 -2.50
N ILE A 255 12.37 -6.53 -2.57
CA ILE A 255 11.93 -7.31 -3.73
C ILE A 255 11.81 -6.43 -4.98
N GLY A 256 11.29 -5.21 -4.83
CA GLY A 256 11.20 -4.28 -5.95
C GLY A 256 12.57 -3.91 -6.52
N GLU A 257 13.51 -3.56 -5.65
CA GLU A 257 14.86 -3.07 -6.01
C GLU A 257 15.82 -4.18 -6.45
N HIS A 258 15.85 -5.30 -5.73
CA HIS A 258 16.83 -6.37 -5.99
C HIS A 258 16.25 -7.60 -6.70
N GLY A 259 14.92 -7.73 -6.74
CA GLY A 259 14.23 -8.84 -7.42
C GLY A 259 13.69 -8.44 -8.78
N LEU A 260 12.68 -7.57 -8.80
CA LEU A 260 11.93 -7.25 -10.01
C LEU A 260 12.70 -6.31 -10.96
N ALA A 261 13.39 -5.28 -10.45
CA ALA A 261 14.12 -4.33 -11.32
C ALA A 261 15.16 -4.99 -12.24
N PRO A 262 16.01 -5.94 -11.78
CA PRO A 262 16.92 -6.67 -12.66
C PRO A 262 16.22 -7.41 -13.81
N VAL A 263 15.03 -7.97 -13.54
CA VAL A 263 14.24 -8.71 -14.54
C VAL A 263 13.66 -7.76 -15.58
N ILE A 264 13.13 -6.61 -15.16
CA ILE A 264 12.62 -5.58 -16.08
C ILE A 264 13.76 -4.99 -16.93
N ALA A 265 14.90 -4.69 -16.32
CA ALA A 265 16.07 -4.21 -17.05
C ALA A 265 16.56 -5.25 -18.07
N GLN A 266 16.47 -6.54 -17.76
CA GLN A 266 16.76 -7.60 -18.73
C GLN A 266 15.76 -7.65 -19.89
N ALA A 267 14.47 -7.44 -19.61
CA ALA A 267 13.45 -7.35 -20.65
C ALA A 267 13.73 -6.18 -21.60
N HIS A 268 14.00 -4.97 -21.08
CA HIS A 268 14.35 -3.80 -21.90
C HIS A 268 15.63 -4.01 -22.73
N ARG A 269 16.69 -4.59 -22.15
CA ARG A 269 17.91 -4.92 -22.92
C ARG A 269 17.64 -5.85 -24.10
N THR A 270 16.66 -6.75 -23.95
CA THR A 270 16.32 -7.72 -24.99
C THR A 270 15.37 -7.15 -26.03
N ARG A 271 14.40 -6.32 -25.61
CA ARG A 271 13.42 -5.64 -26.47
C ARG A 271 13.23 -4.19 -26.04
N PRO A 272 14.10 -3.27 -26.50
CA PRO A 272 14.02 -1.85 -26.14
C PRO A 272 12.72 -1.16 -26.57
N GLU A 273 11.99 -1.74 -27.52
CA GLU A 273 10.70 -1.25 -28.01
C GLU A 273 9.50 -1.73 -27.17
N LEU A 274 9.69 -2.68 -26.25
CA LEU A 274 8.62 -3.20 -25.40
C LEU A 274 8.14 -2.11 -24.44
N ARG A 275 6.84 -1.85 -24.41
CA ARG A 275 6.23 -0.96 -23.42
C ARG A 275 6.00 -1.72 -22.12
N VAL A 276 6.64 -1.27 -21.04
CA VAL A 276 6.48 -1.88 -19.72
C VAL A 276 5.60 -0.99 -18.84
N HIS A 277 4.56 -1.58 -18.28
CA HIS A 277 3.58 -0.94 -17.43
C HIS A 277 3.58 -1.61 -16.06
N LEU A 278 3.92 -0.88 -15.00
CA LEU A 278 3.86 -1.44 -13.65
C LEU A 278 2.56 -1.05 -12.95
N VAL A 279 1.93 -2.02 -12.29
CA VAL A 279 0.71 -1.85 -11.50
C VAL A 279 0.94 -2.47 -10.13
N GLY A 280 0.78 -1.67 -9.08
CA GLY A 280 0.98 -2.15 -7.71
C GLY A 280 -0.17 -1.78 -6.80
N HIS A 281 -0.73 -2.76 -6.11
CA HIS A 281 -1.73 -2.56 -5.07
C HIS A 281 -1.09 -2.52 -3.69
N SER A 282 -1.46 -1.58 -2.82
CA SER A 282 -0.98 -1.53 -1.43
C SER A 282 0.56 -1.55 -1.37
N PHE A 283 1.19 -2.49 -0.62
CA PHE A 283 2.65 -2.68 -0.63
C PHE A 283 3.21 -3.14 -1.97
N GLY A 284 2.41 -3.76 -2.84
CA GLY A 284 2.74 -3.96 -4.24
C GLY A 284 2.99 -2.64 -4.97
N GLY A 285 2.29 -1.57 -4.58
CA GLY A 285 2.55 -0.18 -5.02
C GLY A 285 3.93 0.33 -4.60
N ARG A 286 4.34 0.03 -3.35
CA ARG A 286 5.71 0.29 -2.88
C ARG A 286 6.74 -0.53 -3.65
N LEU A 287 6.46 -1.81 -3.90
CA LEU A 287 7.33 -2.72 -4.65
C LEU A 287 7.58 -2.18 -6.06
N VAL A 288 6.54 -1.86 -6.82
CA VAL A 288 6.72 -1.35 -8.20
C VAL A 288 7.37 0.03 -8.25
N SER A 289 7.20 0.86 -7.20
CA SER A 289 7.87 2.14 -7.05
C SER A 289 9.36 1.96 -6.75
N ALA A 290 9.73 0.98 -5.92
CA ALA A 290 11.13 0.58 -5.69
C ALA A 290 11.75 -0.02 -6.95
N THR A 291 10.99 -0.79 -7.73
CA THR A 291 11.41 -1.26 -9.06
C THR A 291 11.73 -0.09 -9.99
N ALA A 292 10.81 0.88 -10.13
CA ALA A 292 11.02 2.05 -10.97
C ALA A 292 12.25 2.87 -10.56
N LYS A 293 12.42 3.09 -9.24
CA LYS A 293 13.59 3.77 -8.66
C LYS A 293 14.91 3.10 -9.00
N ALA A 294 14.93 1.77 -9.08
CA ALA A 294 16.13 0.95 -9.23
C ALA A 294 16.47 0.61 -10.69
N LEU A 295 15.63 0.99 -11.66
CA LEU A 295 15.94 0.81 -13.07
C LEU A 295 17.18 1.63 -13.47
N PRO A 296 17.98 1.17 -14.45
CA PRO A 296 19.01 1.97 -15.08
C PRO A 296 18.50 3.33 -15.59
N ASP A 297 19.37 4.32 -15.77
CA ASP A 297 18.96 5.68 -16.17
C ASP A 297 18.48 5.75 -17.63
N GLU A 298 18.96 4.84 -18.47
CA GLU A 298 18.54 4.66 -19.85
C GLU A 298 17.16 4.00 -19.98
N ASP A 299 16.70 3.33 -18.92
CA ASP A 299 15.43 2.60 -18.91
C ASP A 299 14.32 3.50 -18.35
N SER A 300 13.15 3.46 -19.01
CA SER A 300 11.95 4.13 -18.51
C SER A 300 10.73 3.26 -18.71
N LEU A 301 9.84 3.28 -17.72
CA LEU A 301 8.54 2.64 -17.81
C LEU A 301 7.61 3.46 -18.69
N SER A 302 6.71 2.79 -19.41
CA SER A 302 5.66 3.47 -20.16
C SER A 302 4.63 4.07 -19.22
N THR A 303 4.15 3.32 -18.22
CA THR A 303 3.28 3.86 -17.15
C THR A 303 3.57 3.22 -15.81
N LEU A 304 3.19 3.91 -14.73
CA LEU A 304 3.17 3.40 -13.36
C LEU A 304 1.79 3.65 -12.77
N THR A 305 1.15 2.62 -12.23
CA THR A 305 -0.15 2.73 -11.56
C THR A 305 -0.06 2.23 -10.13
N LEU A 306 -0.49 3.08 -9.19
CA LEU A 306 -0.45 2.87 -7.76
C LEU A 306 -1.88 2.79 -7.25
N LEU A 307 -2.33 1.56 -6.98
CA LEU A 307 -3.68 1.27 -6.51
C LEU A 307 -3.68 1.24 -4.98
N GLN A 308 -4.22 2.26 -4.32
CA GLN A 308 -4.29 2.35 -2.85
C GLN A 308 -2.93 2.06 -2.21
N ALA A 309 -1.87 2.66 -2.77
CA ALA A 309 -0.51 2.27 -2.44
C ALA A 309 -0.17 2.53 -0.96
N ALA A 310 0.53 1.57 -0.35
CA ALA A 310 0.90 1.58 1.06
C ALA A 310 2.34 2.07 1.23
N PHE A 311 2.51 3.38 1.14
CA PHE A 311 3.69 4.13 1.59
C PHE A 311 3.29 5.60 1.78
N SER A 312 4.23 6.44 2.19
CA SER A 312 3.95 7.82 2.57
C SER A 312 3.38 8.60 1.40
N HIS A 313 2.37 9.43 1.66
CA HIS A 313 1.90 10.43 0.69
C HIS A 313 2.99 11.44 0.28
N TYR A 314 4.08 11.55 1.04
CA TYR A 314 5.27 12.32 0.69
C TYR A 314 6.33 11.52 -0.06
N GLY A 315 6.06 10.26 -0.42
CA GLY A 315 7.05 9.40 -1.08
C GLY A 315 7.59 9.99 -2.39
N PHE A 316 6.84 10.84 -3.09
CA PHE A 316 7.30 11.55 -4.29
C PHE A 316 7.55 13.05 -4.06
N ALA A 317 7.46 13.52 -2.82
CA ALA A 317 7.49 14.94 -2.52
C ALA A 317 8.88 15.55 -2.76
N GLU A 318 8.88 16.81 -3.17
CA GLU A 318 10.09 17.61 -3.25
C GLU A 318 10.25 18.43 -1.97
N ASN A 319 11.35 18.22 -1.24
CA ASN A 319 11.69 19.00 -0.05
C ASN A 319 10.52 19.18 0.94
N TRP A 320 9.81 18.09 1.26
CA TRP A 320 8.63 18.14 2.12
C TRP A 320 8.92 18.66 3.54
N THR A 321 10.20 18.57 3.93
CA THR A 321 10.89 19.35 4.96
C THR A 321 12.21 19.87 4.34
N PRO A 322 12.75 21.05 4.73
CA PRO A 322 13.98 21.58 4.15
C PRO A 322 15.13 20.56 4.17
N GLY A 323 15.69 20.26 2.99
CA GLY A 323 16.77 19.28 2.82
C GLY A 323 16.32 17.83 2.73
N GLN A 324 15.01 17.57 2.73
CA GLN A 324 14.45 16.24 2.79
C GLN A 324 13.34 16.03 1.76
N SER A 325 13.65 15.25 0.72
CA SER A 325 12.70 14.83 -0.31
C SER A 325 12.17 13.42 -0.03
N GLY A 326 11.08 13.06 -0.71
CA GLY A 326 10.45 11.76 -0.61
C GLY A 326 11.38 10.60 -0.97
N PHE A 327 11.22 9.46 -0.32
CA PHE A 327 12.01 8.24 -0.58
C PHE A 327 12.05 7.81 -2.06
N PHE A 328 10.96 8.05 -2.80
CA PHE A 328 10.83 7.76 -4.23
C PHE A 328 10.89 9.01 -5.12
N ARG A 329 11.35 10.16 -4.61
CA ARG A 329 11.47 11.40 -5.39
C ARG A 329 12.22 11.18 -6.71
N ASN A 330 13.21 10.30 -6.71
CA ASN A 330 14.03 10.00 -7.86
C ASN A 330 13.27 9.32 -9.03
N VAL A 331 12.16 8.63 -8.75
CA VAL A 331 11.24 8.14 -9.81
C VAL A 331 10.76 9.30 -10.69
N VAL A 332 10.54 10.47 -10.08
CA VAL A 332 10.05 11.68 -10.75
C VAL A 332 11.20 12.52 -11.29
N SER A 333 12.20 12.86 -10.46
CA SER A 333 13.31 13.74 -10.87
C SER A 333 14.15 13.13 -12.00
N ASP A 334 14.36 11.81 -11.95
CA ASP A 334 15.18 11.08 -12.92
C ASP A 334 14.31 10.56 -14.08
N LYS A 335 13.01 10.86 -14.03
CA LYS A 335 12.02 10.56 -15.05
C LYS A 335 11.97 9.07 -15.43
N LYS A 336 11.94 8.21 -14.42
CA LYS A 336 11.86 6.74 -14.56
C LYS A 336 10.56 6.26 -15.21
N VAL A 337 9.56 7.13 -15.36
CA VAL A 337 8.30 6.88 -16.08
C VAL A 337 8.14 7.91 -17.20
N ALA A 338 8.01 7.45 -18.43
CA ALA A 338 7.87 8.30 -19.61
C ALA A 338 6.43 8.82 -19.78
N GLY A 339 5.43 7.99 -19.53
CA GLY A 339 4.01 8.33 -19.60
C GLY A 339 3.44 8.82 -18.26
N PRO A 340 2.11 8.78 -18.08
CA PRO A 340 1.47 9.20 -16.83
C PRO A 340 1.72 8.20 -15.69
N VAL A 341 1.80 8.73 -14.47
CA VAL A 341 1.73 7.96 -13.22
C VAL A 341 0.33 8.13 -12.65
N LEU A 342 -0.39 7.03 -12.41
CA LEU A 342 -1.74 7.04 -11.85
C LEU A 342 -1.68 6.65 -10.38
N ILE A 343 -2.39 7.39 -9.53
CA ILE A 343 -2.47 7.14 -8.09
C ILE A 343 -3.93 7.20 -7.72
N THR A 344 -4.54 6.08 -7.35
CA THR A 344 -5.91 6.11 -6.80
C THR A 344 -5.84 6.40 -5.31
N ASP A 345 -6.66 7.36 -4.87
CA ASP A 345 -6.75 7.77 -3.48
C ASP A 345 -8.20 7.87 -3.00
N THR A 346 -8.46 7.46 -1.76
CA THR A 346 -9.78 7.59 -1.15
C THR A 346 -9.68 7.64 0.37
N ALA A 347 -10.51 8.47 0.99
CA ALA A 347 -10.63 8.48 2.45
C ALA A 347 -11.28 7.20 3.00
N ASN A 348 -11.84 6.34 2.15
CA ASN A 348 -12.34 5.00 2.52
C ASN A 348 -11.20 4.01 2.79
N ASP A 349 -9.95 4.35 2.42
CA ASP A 349 -8.78 3.54 2.75
C ASP A 349 -8.40 3.73 4.23
N LEU A 350 -8.96 2.86 5.07
CA LEU A 350 -8.69 2.82 6.50
C LEU A 350 -7.39 2.07 6.82
N ALA A 351 -6.99 1.09 6.01
CA ALA A 351 -5.83 0.25 6.28
C ALA A 351 -4.53 1.06 6.30
N VAL A 352 -4.31 1.88 5.26
CA VAL A 352 -3.14 2.76 5.20
C VAL A 352 -3.27 3.90 6.21
N GLY A 353 -4.49 4.42 6.43
CA GLY A 353 -4.76 5.44 7.43
C GLY A 353 -4.34 5.00 8.85
N ILE A 354 -4.67 3.77 9.24
CA ILE A 354 -4.35 3.22 10.57
C ILE A 354 -2.83 3.08 10.77
N ALA A 355 -2.11 2.55 9.77
CA ALA A 355 -0.66 2.39 9.88
C ALA A 355 0.06 3.73 10.13
N TYR A 356 -0.36 4.77 9.42
CA TYR A 356 0.19 6.12 9.58
C TYR A 356 -0.28 6.83 10.85
N ALA A 357 -1.48 6.52 11.35
CA ALA A 357 -1.91 6.96 12.67
C ALA A 357 -1.05 6.37 13.80
N ILE A 358 -0.66 5.10 13.69
CA ILE A 358 0.29 4.46 14.62
C ILE A 358 1.67 5.13 14.52
N ALA A 359 2.17 5.36 13.29
CA ALA A 359 3.42 6.07 13.06
C ALA A 359 3.46 7.45 13.73
N SER A 360 2.42 8.25 13.56
CA SER A 360 2.29 9.57 14.19
C SER A 360 2.38 9.51 15.72
N ARG A 361 1.79 8.49 16.34
CA ARG A 361 1.93 8.27 17.78
C ARG A 361 3.35 7.85 18.17
N ILE A 362 4.01 6.97 17.42
CA ILE A 362 5.42 6.63 17.63
C ILE A 362 6.29 7.90 17.64
N ALA A 363 6.04 8.83 16.71
CA ALA A 363 6.72 10.13 16.64
C ALA A 363 6.33 11.13 17.76
N GLY A 364 5.31 10.80 18.56
CA GLY A 364 4.88 11.63 19.70
C GLY A 364 3.99 12.80 19.32
N GLN A 365 3.36 12.76 18.15
CA GLN A 365 2.35 13.75 17.80
C GLN A 365 1.07 13.53 18.61
N VAL A 366 0.49 14.63 19.13
CA VAL A 366 -0.68 14.62 20.04
C VAL A 366 -1.93 15.17 19.36
N ALA A 367 -1.94 15.32 18.03
CA ALA A 367 -3.12 15.77 17.30
C ALA A 367 -4.31 14.82 17.54
N ALA A 368 -5.51 15.40 17.64
CA ALA A 368 -6.76 14.68 17.92
C ALA A 368 -7.26 13.87 16.70
N ALA A 369 -6.95 14.33 15.50
CA ALA A 369 -7.13 13.65 14.23
C ALA A 369 -5.77 13.56 13.52
N VAL A 370 -5.49 12.41 12.88
CA VAL A 370 -4.20 12.10 12.28
C VAL A 370 -4.42 11.48 10.90
N GLY A 371 -3.50 11.76 9.97
CA GLY A 371 -3.40 11.07 8.68
C GLY A 371 -4.18 11.69 7.52
N ASP A 372 -4.62 12.94 7.65
CA ASP A 372 -5.10 13.71 6.49
C ASP A 372 -3.93 14.14 5.59
N ALA A 373 -4.24 14.86 4.51
CA ALA A 373 -3.24 15.28 3.53
C ALA A 373 -2.29 16.37 4.04
N ASP A 374 -2.61 17.03 5.14
CA ASP A 374 -1.82 18.11 5.74
C ASP A 374 -0.90 17.60 6.87
N ASP A 375 -1.16 16.39 7.37
CA ASP A 375 -0.29 15.65 8.27
C ASP A 375 1.05 15.28 7.60
N ILE A 376 2.10 15.07 8.40
CA ILE A 376 3.36 14.49 7.92
C ILE A 376 3.28 12.97 7.83
N TYR A 377 2.38 12.36 8.62
CA TYR A 377 2.14 10.93 8.63
C TYR A 377 0.82 10.63 7.94
N GLY A 378 0.82 10.62 6.61
CA GLY A 378 -0.31 10.25 5.78
C GLY A 378 0.04 9.21 4.72
N GLY A 379 -0.98 8.46 4.28
CA GLY A 379 -0.85 7.38 3.32
C GLY A 379 -1.12 7.79 1.87
N MET A 380 -0.32 7.31 0.93
CA MET A 380 -0.51 7.52 -0.51
C MET A 380 -1.89 7.05 -0.98
N GLY A 381 -2.35 5.86 -0.58
CA GLY A 381 -3.68 5.35 -0.93
C GLY A 381 -4.87 6.10 -0.32
N ARG A 382 -4.62 6.91 0.72
CA ARG A 382 -5.65 7.74 1.37
C ARG A 382 -5.71 9.16 0.80
N ASN A 383 -4.55 9.74 0.55
CA ASN A 383 -4.41 11.17 0.27
C ASN A 383 -3.86 11.48 -1.14
N GLY A 384 -3.40 10.49 -1.89
CA GLY A 384 -2.63 10.69 -3.11
C GLY A 384 -1.23 11.24 -2.83
N ALA A 385 -0.48 11.62 -3.87
CA ALA A 385 0.81 12.26 -3.73
C ALA A 385 0.67 13.71 -3.24
N GLN A 386 1.29 14.02 -2.11
CA GLN A 386 1.26 15.32 -1.45
C GLN A 386 2.63 15.97 -1.50
N LYS A 387 2.67 17.32 -1.53
CA LYS A 387 3.91 18.11 -1.67
C LYS A 387 4.77 17.70 -2.88
N THR A 388 4.13 17.19 -3.94
CA THR A 388 4.75 16.83 -5.21
C THR A 388 4.31 17.83 -6.28
N PRO A 389 5.17 18.76 -6.74
CA PRO A 389 4.80 19.78 -7.72
C PRO A 389 4.27 19.23 -9.05
N GLU A 390 4.67 18.01 -9.42
CA GLU A 390 4.26 17.33 -10.64
C GLU A 390 2.92 16.57 -10.50
N ALA A 391 2.31 16.58 -9.30
CA ALA A 391 1.03 15.93 -9.05
C ALA A 391 -0.16 16.79 -9.48
N ILE A 392 -1.12 16.16 -10.13
CA ILE A 392 -2.34 16.76 -10.67
C ILE A 392 -3.52 16.05 -10.02
N SER A 393 -4.41 16.82 -9.40
CA SER A 393 -5.67 16.29 -8.88
C SER A 393 -6.67 16.03 -10.01
N ALA A 394 -7.28 14.86 -9.99
CA ALA A 394 -8.32 14.42 -10.91
C ALA A 394 -9.31 13.49 -10.18
N GLN A 395 -10.37 13.09 -10.87
CA GLN A 395 -11.36 12.14 -10.36
C GLN A 395 -11.16 10.79 -11.05
N LEU A 396 -11.38 9.69 -10.34
CA LEU A 396 -11.66 8.41 -10.99
C LEU A 396 -13.02 8.54 -11.68
N LEU A 397 -13.09 8.22 -12.98
CA LEU A 397 -14.26 8.44 -13.82
C LEU A 397 -14.96 7.12 -14.13
N ASP A 398 -16.22 7.21 -14.54
CA ASP A 398 -16.93 6.11 -15.15
C ASP A 398 -16.22 5.62 -16.43
N THR A 399 -16.42 4.35 -16.80
CA THR A 399 -15.93 3.81 -18.07
C THR A 399 -16.45 4.65 -19.24
N GLY A 400 -15.55 5.08 -20.13
CA GLY A 400 -15.85 6.01 -21.22
C GLY A 400 -15.69 7.50 -20.86
N GLY A 401 -15.39 7.82 -19.60
CA GLY A 401 -15.02 9.18 -19.18
C GLY A 401 -13.74 9.68 -19.85
N GLN A 402 -13.60 10.99 -20.04
CA GLN A 402 -12.44 11.56 -20.72
C GLN A 402 -11.35 11.99 -19.73
N TYR A 403 -10.18 11.37 -19.86
CA TYR A 403 -8.97 11.76 -19.13
C TYR A 403 -8.05 12.61 -19.99
N THR A 404 -7.38 13.57 -19.36
CA THR A 404 -6.34 14.40 -19.98
C THR A 404 -4.99 14.06 -19.35
N TRP A 405 -4.46 12.88 -19.71
CA TRP A 405 -3.18 12.43 -19.19
C TRP A 405 -2.04 13.34 -19.65
N LYS A 406 -1.15 13.66 -18.71
CA LYS A 406 0.11 14.35 -19.00
C LYS A 406 1.25 13.38 -18.77
N ALA A 407 2.11 13.25 -19.77
CA ALA A 407 3.35 12.48 -19.69
C ALA A 407 4.23 13.01 -18.55
N ARG A 408 4.88 12.10 -17.81
CA ARG A 408 5.79 12.39 -16.68
C ARG A 408 5.14 13.15 -15.51
N ALA A 409 3.81 13.23 -15.48
CA ALA A 409 3.07 13.81 -14.36
C ALA A 409 2.39 12.71 -13.55
N LEU A 410 2.18 13.00 -12.26
CA LEU A 410 1.43 12.13 -11.35
C LEU A 410 -0.02 12.61 -11.34
N HIS A 411 -0.97 11.68 -11.38
CA HIS A 411 -2.39 11.98 -11.37
C HIS A 411 -3.01 11.32 -10.13
N ASN A 412 -3.35 12.15 -9.14
CA ASN A 412 -4.12 11.72 -7.97
C ASN A 412 -5.59 11.61 -8.40
N LEU A 413 -6.10 10.39 -8.45
CA LEU A 413 -7.45 10.04 -8.86
C LEU A 413 -8.29 9.81 -7.61
N LEU A 414 -9.06 10.83 -7.23
CA LEU A 414 -10.02 10.69 -6.14
C LEU A 414 -11.05 9.62 -6.50
N ALA A 415 -11.08 8.56 -5.71
CA ALA A 415 -11.75 7.31 -6.03
C ALA A 415 -12.93 6.97 -5.11
N ASP A 416 -13.37 7.89 -4.26
CA ASP A 416 -14.44 7.71 -3.26
C ASP A 416 -15.73 7.08 -3.82
N ARG A 417 -16.04 7.35 -5.10
CA ARG A 417 -17.23 6.82 -5.79
C ARG A 417 -17.17 5.32 -6.10
N PHE A 418 -15.97 4.76 -6.27
CA PHE A 418 -15.78 3.44 -6.88
C PHE A 418 -14.90 2.51 -6.05
N ILE A 419 -14.05 3.04 -5.16
CA ILE A 419 -13.22 2.25 -4.26
C ILE A 419 -13.79 2.40 -2.86
N THR A 420 -14.51 1.36 -2.43
CA THR A 420 -15.21 1.34 -1.14
C THR A 420 -14.32 0.90 0.03
N GLY A 421 -13.13 0.37 -0.27
CA GLY A 421 -12.14 -0.03 0.71
C GLY A 421 -10.79 -0.35 0.09
N HIS A 422 -9.79 -0.62 0.93
CA HIS A 422 -8.39 -0.76 0.51
C HIS A 422 -8.15 -1.80 -0.60
N SER A 423 -8.89 -2.92 -0.60
CA SER A 423 -8.73 -4.01 -1.57
C SER A 423 -9.73 -3.94 -2.74
N ASP A 424 -10.62 -2.95 -2.77
CA ASP A 424 -11.64 -2.77 -3.82
C ASP A 424 -11.06 -2.05 -5.05
N VAL A 425 -10.00 -2.63 -5.62
CA VAL A 425 -9.16 -2.00 -6.65
C VAL A 425 -9.22 -2.70 -8.01
N THR A 426 -10.18 -3.61 -8.19
CA THR A 426 -10.30 -4.44 -9.41
C THR A 426 -11.51 -4.09 -10.27
N GLY A 427 -12.24 -3.02 -9.92
CA GLY A 427 -13.44 -2.57 -10.64
C GLY A 427 -13.19 -2.05 -12.06
N LEU A 428 -14.26 -1.95 -12.84
CA LEU A 428 -14.21 -1.54 -14.26
C LEU A 428 -13.64 -0.13 -14.46
N GLN A 429 -13.89 0.79 -13.52
CA GLN A 429 -13.39 2.16 -13.57
C GLN A 429 -11.88 2.23 -13.37
N VAL A 430 -11.34 1.40 -12.46
CA VAL A 430 -9.88 1.25 -12.28
C VAL A 430 -9.23 0.67 -13.52
N ALA A 431 -9.81 -0.41 -14.07
CA ALA A 431 -9.34 -1.02 -15.31
C ALA A 431 -9.39 -0.03 -16.50
N TYR A 432 -10.44 0.78 -16.59
CA TYR A 432 -10.58 1.81 -17.62
C TYR A 432 -9.52 2.91 -17.50
N ALA A 433 -9.27 3.43 -16.29
CA ALA A 433 -8.22 4.42 -16.07
C ALA A 433 -6.84 3.87 -16.47
N LEU A 434 -6.51 2.63 -16.07
CA LEU A 434 -5.30 1.91 -16.48
C LEU A 434 -5.15 1.86 -17.99
N LEU A 435 -6.13 1.29 -18.69
CA LEU A 435 -6.06 1.12 -20.15
C LEU A 435 -6.02 2.46 -20.89
N SER A 436 -6.78 3.46 -20.41
CA SER A 436 -6.74 4.82 -20.95
C SER A 436 -5.33 5.42 -20.85
N ALA A 437 -4.66 5.25 -19.71
CA ALA A 437 -3.28 5.71 -19.53
C ALA A 437 -2.30 4.98 -20.46
N LEU A 438 -2.39 3.65 -20.54
CA LEU A 438 -1.61 2.80 -21.44
C LEU A 438 -1.71 3.28 -22.90
N SER A 439 -2.89 3.72 -23.33
CA SER A 439 -3.14 4.18 -24.71
C SER A 439 -2.39 5.45 -25.12
N THR A 440 -1.80 6.16 -24.15
CA THR A 440 -1.08 7.43 -24.39
C THR A 440 0.43 7.27 -24.61
N THR A 441 0.93 6.03 -24.55
CA THR A 441 2.37 5.68 -24.63
C THR A 441 2.70 4.83 -25.84
#